data_AF-A0A356TAZ1-F1
#
_entry.id   AF-A0A356TAZ1-F1
#
_cell.length_a   1.000
_cell.length_b   1.000
_cell.length_c   1.000
_cell.angle_alpha   90.00
_cell.angle_beta   90.00
_cell.angle_gamma   90.00
#
_symmetry.space_group_name_H-M   'P 1'
#
loop_
_entity.id
_entity.type
_entity.pdbx_description
1 polymer ?
#
loop_
_entity_poly.entity_id
_entity_poly.type
_entity_poly.pdbx_seq_one_letter_code
_entity_poly.pdbx_strand_id
1 'polypeptide(L)'
;MSERTGIRPSLWLLSAVLLLGAGLTVWVVLDGASARRAAAERARIDEDAERRAERLRADRDRARAGGSPSSGGSYTHHDWGRETDLQRQMALDLPGPSFWQDGATERGRDPQLFAMWRSFAAMAQDGEPPLPFEPTAHRAQMIDAEGDVNAAPESCQVRVLPVAAGSFNCVVRVVCDGAVLYPNERQTAGYVPCELDERGRPVRAVDDGQSDHDGDPLVDMDLQNGTITVEDFAPDGQRRYRATLRIHS
;
A
#
# COMPACT_ATOMS: atom_id res chain seq x y z
N MET A 1 81.69 -4.76 -15.43
CA MET A 1 81.27 -6.03 -14.78
C MET A 1 80.19 -5.67 -13.78
N SER A 2 78.93 -6.00 -14.08
CA SER A 2 77.80 -5.67 -13.21
C SER A 2 77.41 -6.93 -12.44
N GLU A 3 77.80 -6.99 -11.18
CA GLU A 3 77.42 -8.04 -10.23
C GLU A 3 75.91 -7.96 -9.99
N ARG A 4 75.16 -8.80 -10.69
CA ARG A 4 73.75 -9.02 -10.35
C ARG A 4 73.72 -9.88 -9.10
N THR A 5 73.57 -9.25 -7.94
CA THR A 5 73.19 -9.91 -6.69
C THR A 5 71.81 -10.55 -6.87
N GLY A 6 71.79 -11.83 -7.22
CA GLY A 6 70.57 -12.61 -7.33
C GLY A 6 69.92 -12.74 -5.97
N ILE A 7 68.73 -12.14 -5.82
CA ILE A 7 67.91 -12.31 -4.62
C ILE A 7 67.61 -13.80 -4.46
N ARG A 8 67.96 -14.35 -3.29
CA ARG A 8 67.74 -15.76 -2.99
C ARG A 8 66.22 -16.06 -3.02
N PRO A 9 65.76 -17.09 -3.73
CA PRO A 9 64.34 -17.46 -3.82
C PRO A 9 63.64 -17.62 -2.47
N SER A 10 64.39 -17.95 -1.42
CA SER A 10 63.89 -18.05 -0.05
C SER A 10 63.37 -16.72 0.53
N LEU A 11 63.92 -15.57 0.14
CA LEU A 11 63.43 -14.25 0.58
C LEU A 11 62.04 -13.94 0.01
N TRP A 12 61.76 -14.37 -1.21
CA TRP A 12 60.44 -14.19 -1.83
C TRP A 12 59.35 -15.02 -1.14
N LEU A 13 59.66 -16.28 -0.81
CA LEU A 13 58.73 -17.15 -0.09
C LEU A 13 58.40 -16.61 1.31
N LEU A 14 59.40 -16.14 2.04
CA LEU A 14 59.20 -15.62 3.39
C LEU A 14 58.35 -14.33 3.38
N SER A 15 58.58 -13.45 2.41
CA SER A 15 57.74 -12.25 2.19
C SER A 15 56.28 -12.62 1.88
N ALA A 16 56.05 -13.60 1.00
CA ALA A 16 54.70 -14.05 0.66
C ALA A 16 53.95 -14.62 1.87
N VAL A 17 54.62 -15.43 2.70
CA VAL A 17 54.02 -15.99 3.91
C VAL A 17 53.65 -14.90 4.92
N LEU A 18 54.52 -13.89 5.11
CA LEU A 18 54.23 -12.78 6.00
C LEU A 18 53.05 -11.94 5.53
N LEU A 19 52.96 -11.66 4.22
CA LEU A 19 51.84 -10.92 3.64
C LEU A 19 50.52 -11.69 3.76
N LEU A 20 50.53 -13.00 3.52
CA LEU A 20 49.34 -13.85 3.71
C LEU A 20 48.92 -13.92 5.18
N GLY A 21 49.87 -14.06 6.11
CA GLY A 21 49.58 -14.06 7.54
C GLY A 21 48.97 -12.73 8.01
N ALA A 22 49.54 -11.59 7.60
CA ALA A 22 49.00 -10.28 7.91
C ALA A 22 47.58 -10.10 7.31
N GLY A 23 47.38 -10.48 6.05
CA GLY A 23 46.07 -10.44 5.39
C GLY A 23 45.01 -11.25 6.14
N LEU A 24 45.34 -12.46 6.59
CA LEU A 24 44.43 -13.32 7.35
C LEU A 24 44.05 -12.68 8.69
N THR A 25 45.01 -12.12 9.44
CA THR A 25 44.73 -11.47 10.73
C THR A 25 43.83 -10.25 10.59
N VAL A 26 44.06 -9.41 9.57
CA VAL A 26 43.21 -8.26 9.27
C VAL A 26 41.79 -8.73 8.90
N TRP A 27 41.68 -9.77 8.07
CA TRP A 27 40.39 -10.33 7.68
C TRP A 27 39.58 -10.83 8.88
N VAL A 28 40.20 -11.60 9.79
CA VAL A 28 39.55 -12.11 11.01
C VAL A 28 39.08 -10.98 11.93
N VAL A 29 39.86 -9.90 12.08
CA VAL A 29 39.48 -8.75 12.91
C VAL A 29 38.31 -7.97 12.30
N LEU A 30 38.32 -7.77 10.98
CA LEU A 30 37.24 -7.08 10.28
C LEU A 30 35.93 -7.86 10.31
N ASP A 31 36.00 -9.19 10.13
CA ASP A 31 34.82 -10.06 10.17
C ASP A 31 34.24 -10.18 11.60
N GLY A 32 35.10 -10.20 12.62
CA GLY A 32 34.65 -10.13 14.02
C GLY A 32 33.94 -8.81 14.36
N ALA A 33 34.38 -7.69 13.76
CA ALA A 33 33.76 -6.38 13.98
C ALA A 33 32.40 -6.25 13.26
N SER A 34 32.25 -6.79 12.06
CA SER A 34 30.98 -6.80 11.32
C SER A 34 29.94 -7.65 12.03
N ALA A 35 30.31 -8.85 12.51
CA ALA A 35 29.42 -9.74 13.25
C ALA A 35 28.88 -9.11 14.54
N ARG A 36 29.74 -8.40 15.30
CA ARG A 36 29.32 -7.68 16.52
C ARG A 36 28.36 -6.54 16.23
N ARG A 37 28.55 -5.79 15.13
CA ARG A 37 27.62 -4.73 14.73
C ARG A 37 26.26 -5.30 14.34
N ALA A 38 26.24 -6.37 13.55
CA ALA A 38 25.01 -7.05 13.17
C ALA A 38 24.25 -7.60 14.39
N ALA A 39 24.97 -8.17 15.38
CA ALA A 39 24.37 -8.63 16.63
C ALA A 39 23.79 -7.48 17.47
N ALA A 40 24.52 -6.36 17.59
CA ALA A 40 24.04 -5.18 18.31
C ALA A 40 22.84 -4.51 17.63
N GLU A 41 22.78 -4.52 16.29
CA GLU A 41 21.64 -3.99 15.54
C GLU A 41 20.39 -4.84 15.72
N ARG A 42 20.51 -6.18 15.68
CA ARG A 42 19.39 -7.10 15.97
C ARG A 42 18.82 -6.88 17.38
N ALA A 43 19.69 -6.75 18.39
CA ALA A 43 19.26 -6.50 19.75
C ALA A 43 18.44 -5.20 19.91
N ARG A 44 18.77 -4.14 19.15
CA ARG A 44 18.00 -2.89 19.15
C ARG A 44 16.63 -3.04 18.50
N ILE A 45 16.56 -3.79 17.39
CA ILE A 45 15.30 -4.08 16.70
C ILE A 45 14.35 -4.86 17.62
N ASP A 46 14.88 -5.86 18.33
CA ASP A 46 14.10 -6.66 19.28
C ASP A 46 13.57 -5.81 20.45
N GLU A 47 14.40 -4.95 21.04
CA GLU A 47 14.00 -4.03 22.12
C GLU A 47 12.91 -3.04 21.68
N ASP A 48 13.00 -2.51 20.46
CA ASP A 48 11.98 -1.59 19.91
C ASP A 48 10.68 -2.30 19.55
N ALA A 49 10.75 -3.55 19.09
CA ALA A 49 9.58 -4.40 18.87
C ALA A 49 8.84 -4.69 20.19
N GLU A 50 9.55 -5.01 21.27
CA GLU A 50 8.96 -5.20 22.61
C GLU A 50 8.30 -3.91 23.13
N ARG A 51 8.98 -2.76 23.01
CA ARG A 51 8.40 -1.45 23.39
C ARG A 51 7.15 -1.09 22.58
N ARG A 52 7.09 -1.47 21.31
CA ARG A 52 5.90 -1.26 20.47
C ARG A 52 4.76 -2.17 20.90
N ALA A 53 5.05 -3.44 21.18
CA ALA A 53 4.06 -4.40 21.67
C ALA A 53 3.46 -3.98 23.02
N GLU A 54 4.27 -3.44 23.93
CA GLU A 54 3.81 -2.94 25.22
C GLU A 54 2.86 -1.74 25.09
N ARG A 55 3.20 -0.76 24.21
CA ARG A 55 2.32 0.38 23.91
C ARG A 55 0.96 -0.06 23.36
N LEU A 56 0.95 -1.01 22.43
CA LEU A 56 -0.30 -1.55 21.88
C LEU A 56 -1.16 -2.27 22.93
N ARG A 57 -0.54 -2.99 23.88
CA ARG A 57 -1.27 -3.61 25.01
C ARG A 57 -1.88 -2.53 25.91
N ALA A 58 -1.12 -1.49 26.25
CA ALA A 58 -1.60 -0.38 27.08
C ALA A 58 -2.78 0.37 26.42
N ASP A 59 -2.72 0.62 25.12
CA ASP A 59 -3.82 1.29 24.38
C ASP A 59 -5.07 0.41 24.31
N ARG A 60 -4.91 -0.90 24.11
CA ARG A 60 -6.02 -1.86 24.15
C ARG A 60 -6.69 -1.89 25.53
N ASP A 61 -5.90 -1.86 26.60
CA ASP A 61 -6.43 -1.87 27.96
C ASP A 61 -7.13 -0.54 28.30
N ARG A 62 -6.62 0.60 27.81
CA ARG A 62 -7.31 1.90 27.89
C ARG A 62 -8.65 1.89 27.14
N ALA A 63 -8.70 1.28 25.95
CA ALA A 63 -9.93 1.15 25.18
C ALA A 63 -10.98 0.27 25.90
N ARG A 64 -10.55 -0.78 26.62
CA ARG A 64 -11.44 -1.59 27.47
C ARG A 64 -11.93 -0.84 28.71
N ALA A 65 -11.03 -0.12 29.39
CA ALA A 65 -11.36 0.62 30.60
C ALA A 65 -12.27 1.84 30.32
N GLY A 66 -12.17 2.42 29.12
CA GLY A 66 -12.95 3.57 28.68
C GLY A 66 -14.43 3.32 28.40
N GLY A 67 -14.96 2.12 28.63
CA GLY A 67 -16.40 1.81 28.52
C GLY A 67 -16.96 2.19 27.15
N SER A 68 -16.63 1.42 26.12
CA SER A 68 -17.23 1.65 24.80
C SER A 68 -18.76 1.48 24.91
N PRO A 69 -19.58 2.50 24.55
CA PRO A 69 -21.02 2.33 24.50
C PRO A 69 -21.35 1.22 23.51
N SER A 70 -22.20 0.31 23.94
CA SER A 70 -22.81 -0.71 23.10
C SER A 70 -23.61 -0.03 22.00
N SER A 71 -23.06 0.05 20.79
CA SER A 71 -23.84 0.35 19.59
C SER A 71 -23.60 -0.76 18.58
N GLY A 72 -24.56 -1.66 18.47
CA GLY A 72 -24.75 -2.47 17.27
C GLY A 72 -24.97 -1.53 16.10
N GLY A 73 -23.89 -1.19 15.40
CA GLY A 73 -23.95 -0.41 14.18
C GLY A 73 -24.37 -1.34 13.04
N SER A 74 -25.66 -1.34 12.75
CA SER A 74 -26.15 -1.69 11.41
C SER A 74 -25.33 -0.89 10.41
N TYR A 75 -24.53 -1.54 9.56
CA TYR A 75 -23.91 -0.88 8.42
C TYR A 75 -25.05 -0.37 7.53
N THR A 76 -25.40 0.90 7.68
CA THR A 76 -26.33 1.55 6.76
C THR A 76 -25.65 1.60 5.40
N HIS A 77 -26.19 0.83 4.45
CA HIS A 77 -25.89 0.97 3.03
C HIS A 77 -25.97 2.45 2.67
N HIS A 78 -24.82 3.08 2.41
CA HIS A 78 -24.79 4.42 1.86
C HIS A 78 -25.30 4.33 0.42
N ASP A 79 -26.45 4.96 0.16
CA ASP A 79 -27.02 5.11 -1.17
C ASP A 79 -26.23 6.18 -1.94
N TRP A 80 -25.28 5.72 -2.76
CA TRP A 80 -24.39 6.56 -3.57
C TRP A 80 -25.06 7.14 -4.82
N GLY A 81 -26.37 6.96 -5.00
CA GLY A 81 -27.14 7.61 -6.06
C GLY A 81 -27.16 9.15 -6.03
N ARG A 82 -26.58 9.79 -5.00
CA ARG A 82 -26.43 11.25 -4.85
C ARG A 82 -25.15 11.85 -5.47
N GLU A 83 -24.32 11.04 -6.12
CA GLU A 83 -23.03 11.48 -6.68
C GLU A 83 -23.16 12.50 -7.84
N THR A 84 -24.30 12.54 -8.53
CA THR A 84 -24.65 13.58 -9.52
C THR A 84 -24.83 14.97 -8.89
N ASP A 85 -25.24 15.04 -7.63
CA ASP A 85 -25.39 16.33 -6.93
C ASP A 85 -24.02 16.89 -6.49
N LEU A 86 -23.04 16.01 -6.24
CA LEU A 86 -21.69 16.40 -5.83
C LEU A 86 -20.89 16.99 -7.00
N GLN A 87 -20.92 16.31 -8.16
CA GLN A 87 -20.36 16.84 -9.40
C GLN A 87 -21.05 18.13 -9.85
N ARG A 88 -22.38 18.23 -9.68
CA ARG A 88 -23.14 19.46 -9.94
C ARG A 88 -22.77 20.59 -8.97
N GLN A 89 -22.50 20.30 -7.70
CA GLN A 89 -22.08 21.30 -6.71
C GLN A 89 -20.68 21.85 -7.00
N MET A 90 -19.73 20.98 -7.36
CA MET A 90 -18.38 21.39 -7.77
C MET A 90 -18.41 22.25 -9.04
N ALA A 91 -19.25 21.91 -10.01
CA ALA A 91 -19.43 22.70 -11.23
C ALA A 91 -20.11 24.07 -11.02
N LEU A 92 -20.75 24.28 -9.86
CA LEU A 92 -21.50 25.50 -9.53
C LEU A 92 -20.77 26.39 -8.50
N ASP A 93 -19.52 26.06 -8.13
CA ASP A 93 -18.72 26.77 -7.12
C ASP A 93 -19.49 26.93 -5.78
N LEU A 94 -20.36 25.95 -5.49
CA LEU A 94 -21.10 25.91 -4.24
C LEU A 94 -20.17 25.39 -3.14
N PRO A 95 -20.30 25.88 -1.89
CA PRO A 95 -19.54 25.35 -0.77
C PRO A 95 -19.72 23.83 -0.74
N GLY A 96 -18.59 23.11 -0.69
CA GLY A 96 -18.61 21.66 -0.71
C GLY A 96 -19.60 21.11 0.33
N PRO A 97 -20.26 19.98 0.06
CA PRO A 97 -21.26 19.41 0.96
C PRO A 97 -20.79 19.32 2.41
N SER A 98 -21.65 19.65 3.38
CA SER A 98 -21.29 19.87 4.80
C SER A 98 -20.56 18.72 5.49
N PHE A 99 -20.52 17.51 4.91
CA PHE A 99 -19.65 16.43 5.39
C PHE A 99 -18.14 16.76 5.30
N TRP A 100 -17.75 17.80 4.52
CA TRP A 100 -16.39 18.34 4.47
C TRP A 100 -16.04 19.23 5.69
N GLN A 101 -17.03 19.78 6.39
CA GLN A 101 -16.83 20.80 7.43
C GLN A 101 -17.21 20.33 8.84
N ASP A 102 -18.13 19.39 8.96
CA ASP A 102 -18.51 18.87 10.27
C ASP A 102 -17.66 17.67 10.64
N GLY A 103 -17.17 17.66 11.88
CA GLY A 103 -16.39 16.60 12.51
C GLY A 103 -17.12 15.26 12.60
N ALA A 104 -17.45 14.66 11.46
CA ALA A 104 -17.79 13.26 11.32
C ALA A 104 -16.63 12.49 11.94
N THR A 105 -16.92 11.87 13.08
CA THR A 105 -16.05 10.94 13.79
C THR A 105 -15.42 9.99 12.76
N GLU A 106 -14.16 9.61 12.92
CA GLU A 106 -13.40 8.72 11.99
C GLU A 106 -14.20 7.53 11.45
N ARG A 107 -15.18 7.02 12.21
CA ARG A 107 -16.08 5.90 11.85
C ARG A 107 -17.11 6.20 10.75
N GLY A 108 -17.21 7.43 10.25
CA GLY A 108 -18.17 7.82 9.21
C GLY A 108 -17.55 8.44 7.95
N ARG A 109 -16.21 8.52 7.89
CA ARG A 109 -15.54 9.03 6.69
C ARG A 109 -15.35 7.89 5.70
N ASP A 110 -15.65 8.18 4.45
CA ASP A 110 -15.25 7.34 3.34
C ASP A 110 -13.74 7.06 3.43
N PRO A 111 -13.35 5.79 3.62
CA PRO A 111 -11.95 5.46 3.90
C PRO A 111 -11.04 5.75 2.70
N GLN A 112 -11.57 5.75 1.48
CA GLN A 112 -10.81 6.06 0.26
C GLN A 112 -10.53 7.57 0.16
N LEU A 113 -11.54 8.40 0.42
CA LEU A 113 -11.36 9.86 0.49
C LEU A 113 -10.40 10.23 1.63
N PHE A 114 -10.53 9.60 2.80
CA PHE A 114 -9.62 9.85 3.91
C PHE A 114 -8.17 9.51 3.55
N ALA A 115 -7.94 8.38 2.87
CA ALA A 115 -6.62 7.99 2.38
C ALA A 115 -6.03 8.99 1.39
N MET A 116 -6.85 9.49 0.45
CA MET A 116 -6.47 10.56 -0.48
C MET A 116 -6.01 11.81 0.25
N TRP A 117 -6.85 12.37 1.12
CA TRP A 117 -6.53 13.62 1.82
C TRP A 117 -5.30 13.49 2.71
N ARG A 118 -5.17 12.36 3.41
CA ARG A 118 -3.97 12.08 4.23
C ARG A 118 -2.70 12.13 3.39
N SER A 119 -2.73 11.66 2.14
CA SER A 119 -1.55 11.67 1.26
C SER A 119 -1.15 13.08 0.82
N PHE A 120 -2.10 14.00 0.67
CA PHE A 120 -1.83 15.38 0.26
C PHE A 120 -1.65 16.36 1.43
N ALA A 121 -2.02 15.98 2.66
CA ALA A 121 -1.96 16.86 3.83
C ALA A 121 -0.55 17.46 4.06
N ALA A 122 0.52 16.72 3.74
CA ALA A 122 1.89 17.20 3.88
C ALA A 122 2.26 18.31 2.86
N MET A 123 1.55 18.35 1.72
CA MET A 123 1.79 19.32 0.64
C MET A 123 0.97 20.60 0.80
N ALA A 124 -0.02 20.61 1.69
CA ALA A 124 -0.99 21.68 1.82
C ALA A 124 -0.51 22.92 2.63
N GLN A 125 0.81 23.12 2.81
CA GLN A 125 1.34 24.18 3.67
C GLN A 125 0.99 25.60 3.19
N ASP A 126 0.72 25.78 1.89
CA ASP A 126 0.45 27.08 1.25
C ASP A 126 -0.89 27.13 0.46
N GLY A 127 -1.79 26.15 0.67
CA GLY A 127 -3.06 26.02 -0.05
C GLY A 127 -3.40 24.58 -0.43
N GLU A 128 -4.54 24.37 -1.08
CA GLU A 128 -4.90 23.04 -1.61
C GLU A 128 -3.98 22.69 -2.79
N PRO A 129 -3.16 21.62 -2.71
CA PRO A 129 -2.32 21.23 -3.83
C PRO A 129 -3.22 20.80 -5.00
N PRO A 130 -2.89 21.17 -6.25
CA PRO A 130 -3.63 20.68 -7.39
C PRO A 130 -3.54 19.16 -7.42
N LEU A 131 -4.68 18.48 -7.49
CA LEU A 131 -4.72 17.04 -7.66
C LEU A 131 -4.13 16.69 -9.04
N PRO A 132 -3.33 15.61 -9.16
CA PRO A 132 -2.78 15.19 -10.44
C PRO A 132 -3.88 14.76 -11.42
N PHE A 133 -5.05 14.35 -10.90
CA PHE A 133 -6.25 14.05 -11.67
C PHE A 133 -7.51 14.12 -10.79
N GLU A 134 -8.68 14.27 -11.41
CA GLU A 134 -9.95 14.27 -10.68
C GLU A 134 -10.37 12.85 -10.28
N PRO A 135 -10.88 12.63 -9.05
CA PRO A 135 -11.50 11.38 -8.66
C PRO A 135 -12.51 10.86 -9.70
N THR A 136 -12.36 9.61 -10.12
CA THR A 136 -13.31 8.96 -11.04
C THR A 136 -14.08 7.85 -10.34
N ALA A 137 -15.34 7.69 -10.75
CA ALA A 137 -16.21 6.60 -10.34
C ALA A 137 -16.85 5.98 -11.60
N HIS A 138 -16.84 4.66 -11.66
CA HIS A 138 -17.38 3.88 -12.77
C HIS A 138 -18.39 2.87 -12.24
N ARG A 139 -19.48 2.69 -12.98
CA ARG A 139 -20.36 1.53 -12.80
C ARG A 139 -19.81 0.37 -13.63
N ALA A 140 -19.81 -0.80 -13.05
CA ALA A 140 -19.39 -2.02 -13.71
C ALA A 140 -20.35 -3.17 -13.39
N GLN A 141 -20.29 -4.20 -14.22
CA GLN A 141 -20.99 -5.47 -14.02
C GLN A 141 -19.96 -6.59 -13.96
N MET A 142 -20.13 -7.53 -13.03
CA MET A 142 -19.31 -8.74 -13.00
C MET A 142 -19.77 -9.66 -14.12
N ILE A 143 -18.88 -9.91 -15.08
CA ILE A 143 -19.18 -10.73 -16.27
C ILE A 143 -18.67 -12.17 -16.14
N ASP A 144 -17.73 -12.40 -15.24
CA ASP A 144 -17.17 -13.72 -14.95
C ASP A 144 -16.69 -13.76 -13.49
N ALA A 145 -16.85 -14.93 -12.86
CA ALA A 145 -16.47 -15.16 -11.47
C ALA A 145 -16.10 -16.63 -11.27
N GLU A 146 -14.92 -16.87 -10.70
CA GLU A 146 -14.43 -18.19 -10.29
C GLU A 146 -14.10 -18.17 -8.80
N GLY A 147 -14.38 -19.28 -8.10
CA GLY A 147 -14.06 -19.42 -6.68
C GLY A 147 -15.08 -18.78 -5.73
N ASP A 148 -14.64 -18.42 -4.53
CA ASP A 148 -15.51 -17.92 -3.45
C ASP A 148 -15.67 -16.38 -3.53
N VAL A 149 -16.36 -15.91 -4.58
CA VAL A 149 -16.74 -14.50 -4.72
C VAL A 149 -18.05 -14.26 -3.96
N ASN A 150 -17.95 -13.68 -2.77
CA ASN A 150 -19.12 -13.32 -1.94
C ASN A 150 -19.79 -12.01 -2.39
N ALA A 151 -20.12 -11.87 -3.67
CA ALA A 151 -20.80 -10.70 -4.22
C ALA A 151 -21.75 -11.10 -5.36
N ALA A 152 -22.90 -10.43 -5.48
CA ALA A 152 -23.78 -10.63 -6.62
C ALA A 152 -23.21 -9.94 -7.87
N PRO A 153 -23.47 -10.46 -9.08
CA PRO A 153 -22.81 -9.99 -10.28
C PRO A 153 -23.37 -8.67 -10.85
N GLU A 154 -24.50 -8.19 -10.34
CA GLU A 154 -25.36 -7.25 -11.06
C GLU A 154 -24.96 -5.78 -10.95
N SER A 155 -24.28 -5.36 -9.88
CA SER A 155 -23.86 -3.96 -9.74
C SER A 155 -22.58 -3.79 -8.95
N CYS A 156 -21.54 -3.32 -9.65
CA CYS A 156 -20.26 -2.95 -9.06
C CYS A 156 -20.00 -1.46 -9.24
N GLN A 157 -19.38 -0.86 -8.23
CA GLN A 157 -18.83 0.49 -8.24
C GLN A 157 -17.32 0.40 -8.15
N VAL A 158 -16.64 1.11 -9.04
CA VAL A 158 -15.19 1.16 -9.13
C VAL A 158 -14.76 2.60 -8.98
N ARG A 159 -13.88 2.89 -8.03
CA ARG A 159 -13.46 4.25 -7.72
C ARG A 159 -11.95 4.35 -7.79
N VAL A 160 -11.45 5.39 -8.45
CA VAL A 160 -10.03 5.68 -8.60
C VAL A 160 -9.78 7.11 -8.16
N LEU A 161 -9.04 7.28 -7.07
CA LEU A 161 -8.71 8.59 -6.50
C LEU A 161 -7.20 8.81 -6.57
N PRO A 162 -6.74 10.04 -6.78
CA PRO A 162 -5.31 10.36 -6.75
C PRO A 162 -4.75 10.22 -5.33
N VAL A 163 -3.49 9.83 -5.21
CA VAL A 163 -2.72 9.93 -3.97
C VAL A 163 -1.30 10.37 -4.24
N ALA A 164 -0.64 10.92 -3.23
CA ALA A 164 0.80 11.20 -3.25
C ALA A 164 1.52 10.32 -2.22
N ALA A 165 1.74 9.04 -2.56
CA ALA A 165 2.24 8.03 -1.61
C ALA A 165 3.36 7.17 -2.21
N GLY A 166 4.59 7.68 -2.20
CA GLY A 166 5.77 6.91 -2.64
C GLY A 166 5.67 6.49 -4.11
N SER A 167 5.66 5.18 -4.38
CA SER A 167 5.48 4.58 -5.71
C SER A 167 4.02 4.51 -6.16
N PHE A 168 3.06 4.86 -5.30
CA PHE A 168 1.63 4.82 -5.59
C PHE A 168 1.11 6.22 -5.86
N ASN A 169 0.36 6.36 -6.95
CA ASN A 169 -0.33 7.59 -7.37
C ASN A 169 -1.85 7.44 -7.41
N CYS A 170 -2.40 6.26 -7.12
CA CYS A 170 -3.83 6.01 -6.99
C CYS A 170 -4.19 5.25 -5.71
N VAL A 171 -5.42 5.46 -5.24
CA VAL A 171 -6.15 4.49 -4.43
C VAL A 171 -7.36 3.97 -5.20
N VAL A 172 -7.48 2.66 -5.27
CA VAL A 172 -8.58 1.97 -5.96
C VAL A 172 -9.49 1.30 -4.94
N ARG A 173 -10.79 1.30 -5.26
CA ARG A 173 -11.78 0.52 -4.52
C ARG A 173 -12.79 -0.09 -5.49
N VAL A 174 -13.00 -1.40 -5.38
CA VAL A 174 -13.99 -2.16 -6.15
C VAL A 174 -15.00 -2.74 -5.16
N VAL A 175 -16.26 -2.33 -5.28
CA VAL A 175 -17.35 -2.79 -4.42
C VAL A 175 -18.45 -3.35 -5.29
N CYS A 176 -18.90 -4.58 -5.04
CA CYS A 176 -20.03 -5.21 -5.73
C CYS A 176 -21.09 -5.58 -4.70
N ASP A 177 -22.31 -5.08 -4.86
CA ASP A 177 -23.43 -5.33 -3.94
C ASP A 177 -23.09 -5.11 -2.44
N GLY A 178 -22.26 -4.10 -2.17
CA GLY A 178 -21.80 -3.75 -0.83
C GLY A 178 -20.60 -4.56 -0.33
N ALA A 179 -20.24 -5.68 -0.99
CA ALA A 179 -19.03 -6.43 -0.71
C ALA A 179 -17.82 -5.78 -1.38
N VAL A 180 -16.73 -5.64 -0.63
CA VAL A 180 -15.47 -5.08 -1.15
C VAL A 180 -14.68 -6.21 -1.80
N LEU A 181 -14.42 -6.09 -3.11
CA LEU A 181 -13.55 -7.02 -3.82
C LEU A 181 -12.09 -6.57 -3.80
N TYR A 182 -11.85 -5.26 -3.76
CA TYR A 182 -10.51 -4.68 -3.64
C TYR A 182 -10.58 -3.33 -2.92
N PRO A 183 -9.66 -3.02 -1.98
CA PRO A 183 -8.63 -3.90 -1.40
C PRO A 183 -9.25 -4.98 -0.51
N ASN A 184 -8.44 -5.67 0.31
CA ASN A 184 -8.94 -6.48 1.41
C ASN A 184 -9.90 -5.67 2.30
N GLU A 185 -11.01 -6.28 2.74
CA GLU A 185 -12.06 -5.63 3.54
C GLU A 185 -11.54 -4.96 4.83
N ARG A 186 -10.42 -5.46 5.38
CA ARG A 186 -9.80 -4.93 6.60
C ARG A 186 -9.00 -3.67 6.34
N GLN A 187 -8.69 -3.39 5.08
CA GLN A 187 -7.95 -2.23 4.66
C GLN A 187 -8.88 -1.07 4.31
N THR A 188 -8.42 0.14 4.60
CA THR A 188 -9.17 1.37 4.31
C THR A 188 -9.08 1.74 2.82
N ALA A 189 -7.95 1.47 2.15
CA ALA A 189 -7.72 1.85 0.76
C ALA A 189 -6.62 0.97 0.14
N GLY A 190 -6.82 0.54 -1.12
CA GLY A 190 -5.83 -0.20 -1.89
C GLY A 190 -5.00 0.76 -2.72
N TYR A 191 -3.72 0.85 -2.42
CA TYR A 191 -2.79 1.78 -3.07
C TYR A 191 -2.21 1.10 -4.31
N VAL A 192 -2.36 1.73 -5.49
CA VAL A 192 -1.89 1.14 -6.76
C VAL A 192 -1.12 2.16 -7.59
N PRO A 193 -0.12 1.73 -8.38
CA PRO A 193 0.37 2.49 -9.51
C PRO A 193 -0.71 2.59 -10.61
N CYS A 194 -0.93 3.81 -11.10
CA CYS A 194 -1.75 4.13 -12.24
C CYS A 194 -0.93 4.73 -13.37
N GLU A 195 -1.26 4.33 -14.59
CA GLU A 195 -0.89 5.05 -15.80
C GLU A 195 -1.93 6.14 -16.06
N LEU A 196 -1.44 7.35 -16.38
CA LEU A 196 -2.28 8.49 -16.74
C LEU A 196 -2.11 8.80 -18.23
N ASP A 197 -3.18 9.25 -18.90
CA ASP A 197 -3.08 9.76 -20.27
C ASP A 197 -2.47 11.18 -20.32
N GLU A 198 -2.34 11.72 -21.53
CA GLU A 198 -1.82 13.09 -21.77
C GLU A 198 -2.66 14.19 -21.09
N ARG A 199 -3.89 13.89 -20.69
CA ARG A 199 -4.80 14.81 -19.98
C ARG A 199 -4.80 14.55 -18.47
N GLY A 200 -3.93 13.67 -17.98
CA GLY A 200 -3.84 13.26 -16.59
C GLY A 200 -4.89 12.25 -16.15
N ARG A 201 -5.76 11.73 -17.03
CA ARG A 201 -6.82 10.80 -16.60
C ARG A 201 -6.26 9.39 -16.38
N PRO A 202 -6.70 8.66 -15.34
CA PRO A 202 -6.27 7.28 -15.15
C PRO A 202 -6.77 6.40 -16.30
N VAL A 203 -5.86 5.64 -16.89
CA VAL A 203 -6.14 4.73 -18.02
C VAL A 203 -5.88 3.27 -17.69
N ARG A 204 -4.92 3.01 -16.80
CA ARG A 204 -4.59 1.68 -16.31
C ARG A 204 -4.20 1.75 -14.84
N ALA A 205 -4.54 0.72 -14.06
CA ALA A 205 -4.08 0.54 -12.68
C ALA A 205 -3.73 -0.93 -12.48
N VAL A 206 -2.53 -1.24 -12.00
CA VAL A 206 -2.09 -2.63 -11.79
C VAL A 206 -1.49 -2.77 -10.40
N ASP A 207 -2.08 -3.64 -9.60
CA ASP A 207 -1.50 -4.19 -8.38
C ASP A 207 -1.21 -5.67 -8.63
N ASP A 208 0.04 -5.94 -9.01
CA ASP A 208 0.58 -7.29 -9.21
C ASP A 208 1.37 -7.80 -7.99
N GLY A 209 1.47 -6.95 -6.96
CA GLY A 209 2.21 -7.22 -5.75
C GLY A 209 1.37 -8.00 -4.77
N GLN A 210 1.24 -9.31 -4.98
CA GLN A 210 0.85 -10.19 -3.88
C GLN A 210 2.01 -10.24 -2.89
N SER A 211 2.10 -9.23 -2.01
CA SER A 211 3.03 -9.33 -0.91
C SER A 211 2.40 -10.28 0.11
N ASP A 212 3.17 -11.24 0.61
CA ASP A 212 2.76 -12.12 1.72
C ASP A 212 2.35 -11.35 2.99
N HIS A 213 2.42 -10.01 2.98
CA HIS A 213 2.35 -9.12 4.12
C HIS A 213 1.14 -8.19 4.14
N ASP A 214 0.62 -7.70 3.01
CA ASP A 214 -0.58 -6.85 2.99
C ASP A 214 -1.88 -7.65 2.81
N GLY A 215 -1.80 -8.81 2.15
CA GLY A 215 -2.92 -9.71 1.93
C GLY A 215 -4.03 -9.08 1.09
N ASP A 216 -3.67 -8.14 0.22
CA ASP A 216 -4.61 -7.56 -0.73
C ASP A 216 -4.81 -8.49 -1.93
N PRO A 217 -6.05 -8.56 -2.47
CA PRO A 217 -6.27 -9.14 -3.78
C PRO A 217 -5.46 -8.39 -4.84
N LEU A 218 -5.00 -9.06 -5.88
CA LEU A 218 -4.45 -8.41 -7.06
C LEU A 218 -5.56 -7.66 -7.81
N VAL A 219 -5.20 -6.55 -8.46
CA VAL A 219 -6.11 -5.86 -9.38
C VAL A 219 -5.41 -5.48 -10.68
N ASP A 220 -6.02 -5.79 -11.82
CA ASP A 220 -5.62 -5.29 -13.14
C ASP A 220 -6.81 -4.55 -13.76
N MET A 221 -6.71 -3.23 -13.82
CA MET A 221 -7.71 -2.33 -14.37
C MET A 221 -7.23 -1.76 -15.69
N ASP A 222 -7.97 -2.03 -16.75
CA ASP A 222 -7.85 -1.36 -18.03
C ASP A 222 -9.08 -0.47 -18.23
N LEU A 223 -8.98 0.79 -17.82
CA LEU A 223 -10.08 1.76 -17.87
C LEU A 223 -10.39 2.17 -19.31
N GLN A 224 -9.42 2.07 -20.23
CA GLN A 224 -9.63 2.36 -21.65
C GLN A 224 -10.48 1.27 -22.32
N ASN A 225 -10.19 0.00 -22.04
CA ASN A 225 -10.94 -1.14 -22.55
C ASN A 225 -12.13 -1.53 -21.66
N GLY A 226 -12.32 -0.82 -20.55
CA GLY A 226 -13.42 -1.00 -19.61
C GLY A 226 -13.40 -2.36 -18.93
N THR A 227 -12.24 -2.97 -18.69
CA THR A 227 -12.12 -4.30 -18.09
C THR A 227 -11.36 -4.23 -16.78
N ILE A 228 -11.84 -4.92 -15.75
CA ILE A 228 -11.18 -5.00 -14.45
C ILE A 228 -11.13 -6.47 -14.04
N THR A 229 -9.98 -6.93 -13.59
CA THR A 229 -9.83 -8.26 -12.98
C THR A 229 -9.37 -8.09 -11.54
N VAL A 230 -10.02 -8.77 -10.61
CA VAL A 230 -9.60 -8.87 -9.21
C VAL A 230 -9.34 -10.33 -8.89
N GLU A 231 -8.18 -10.66 -8.32
CA GLU A 231 -7.81 -12.02 -7.93
C GLU A 231 -7.31 -12.08 -6.49
N ASP A 232 -7.90 -12.92 -5.64
CA ASP A 232 -7.39 -13.18 -4.28
C ASP A 232 -6.78 -14.57 -4.21
N PHE A 233 -5.68 -14.71 -3.46
CA PHE A 233 -5.07 -16.00 -3.19
C PHE A 233 -4.92 -16.22 -1.69
N ALA A 234 -5.01 -17.47 -1.28
CA ALA A 234 -4.71 -17.89 0.07
C ALA A 234 -3.18 -17.85 0.31
N PRO A 235 -2.74 -17.85 1.58
CA PRO A 235 -1.32 -17.87 1.93
C PRO A 235 -0.52 -19.07 1.40
N ASP A 236 -1.19 -20.14 0.95
CA ASP A 236 -0.56 -21.30 0.31
C ASP A 236 -0.41 -21.14 -1.22
N GLY A 237 -0.75 -19.97 -1.76
CA GLY A 237 -0.73 -19.65 -3.18
C GLY A 237 -1.93 -20.19 -3.96
N GLN A 238 -2.90 -20.85 -3.32
CA GLN A 238 -4.11 -21.27 -4.01
C GLN A 238 -5.03 -20.07 -4.25
N ARG A 239 -5.49 -19.89 -5.48
CA ARG A 239 -6.45 -18.84 -5.82
C ARG A 239 -7.77 -19.09 -5.08
N ARG A 240 -8.21 -18.12 -4.28
CA ARG A 240 -9.51 -18.13 -3.59
C ARG A 240 -10.62 -17.71 -4.51
N TYR A 241 -10.40 -16.61 -5.24
CA TYR A 241 -11.35 -16.16 -6.24
C TYR A 241 -10.69 -15.36 -7.36
N ARG A 242 -11.41 -15.28 -8.48
CA ARG A 242 -11.18 -14.36 -9.59
C ARG A 242 -12.51 -13.75 -9.99
N ALA A 243 -12.57 -12.44 -10.12
CA ALA A 243 -13.72 -11.73 -10.65
C ALA A 243 -13.29 -10.85 -11.82
N THR A 244 -13.98 -10.94 -12.95
CA THR A 244 -13.80 -10.03 -14.08
C THR A 244 -15.03 -9.16 -14.25
N LEU A 245 -14.81 -7.85 -14.29
CA LEU A 245 -15.83 -6.83 -14.39
C LEU A 245 -15.71 -6.08 -15.71
N ARG A 246 -16.85 -5.60 -16.22
CA ARG A 246 -16.98 -4.75 -17.39
C ARG A 246 -17.54 -3.39 -16.96
N ILE A 247 -16.82 -2.31 -17.24
CA ILE A 247 -17.28 -0.94 -17.02
C ILE A 247 -18.34 -0.58 -18.06
N HIS A 248 -19.43 0.05 -17.62
CA HIS A 248 -20.42 0.66 -18.50
C HIS A 248 -19.97 2.08 -18.86
N SER A 249 -19.81 2.34 -20.15
CA SER A 249 -19.52 3.65 -20.73
C SER A 249 -20.77 4.52 -20.86
#